data_AF-A0A944TVG0-F1
#
_entry.id   AF-A0A944TVG0-F1
#
_cell.length_a   1.000
_cell.length_b   1.000
_cell.length_c   1.000
_cell.angle_alpha   90.00
_cell.angle_beta   90.00
_cell.angle_gamma   90.00
#
_symmetry.space_group_name_H-M   'P 1'
#
loop_
_entity.id
_entity.type
_entity.pdbx_description
1 polymer ?
#
loop_
_entity_poly.entity_id
_entity_poly.type
_entity_poly.pdbx_seq_one_letter_code
_entity_poly.pdbx_strand_id
1 'polypeptide(L)'
;METIRKFKKMGLWDFIELMQQNCYQSGKKEVYFLYLDELNMRRIESISEGGNYKLQALGRELLAQFEKEIDQNRDFIAESEELEFRKIIEAL
;
A
#
# COMPACT_ATOMS: atom_id res chain seq x y z
N MET A 1 -2.20 -12.87 21.27
CA MET A 1 -2.56 -11.46 21.07
C MET A 1 -3.22 -11.39 19.71
N GLU A 2 -4.54 -11.21 19.63
CA GLU A 2 -5.19 -11.01 18.32
C GLU A 2 -4.75 -9.64 17.79
N THR A 3 -3.89 -9.65 16.77
CA THR A 3 -3.56 -8.42 16.05
C THR A 3 -4.83 -7.96 15.33
N ILE A 4 -5.51 -6.95 15.88
CA ILE A 4 -6.71 -6.37 15.25
C ILE A 4 -6.26 -5.66 13.96
N ARG A 5 -6.52 -6.28 12.80
CA ARG A 5 -6.28 -5.67 11.49
C ARG A 5 -7.24 -4.50 11.26
N LYS A 6 -6.69 -3.29 11.14
CA LYS A 6 -7.43 -2.02 11.04
C LYS A 6 -8.50 -2.02 9.94
N PHE A 7 -8.20 -2.56 8.76
CA PHE A 7 -9.07 -2.45 7.58
C PHE A 7 -9.79 -3.75 7.21
N LYS A 8 -9.67 -4.82 8.00
CA LYS A 8 -10.20 -6.16 7.64
C LYS A 8 -11.71 -6.15 7.38
N LYS A 9 -12.47 -5.31 8.09
CA LYS A 9 -13.93 -5.19 7.95
C LYS A 9 -14.35 -4.11 6.94
N MET A 10 -13.39 -3.40 6.33
CA MET A 10 -13.64 -2.30 5.40
C MET A 10 -13.81 -2.83 3.98
N GLY A 11 -14.81 -2.34 3.25
CA GLY A 11 -15.02 -2.66 1.84
C GLY A 11 -13.80 -2.26 1.00
N LEU A 12 -13.59 -2.93 -0.14
CA LEU A 12 -12.45 -2.61 -1.02
C LEU A 12 -12.54 -1.19 -1.59
N TRP A 13 -13.74 -0.70 -1.91
CA TRP A 13 -13.93 0.66 -2.40
C TRP A 13 -13.59 1.71 -1.33
N ASP A 14 -14.17 1.61 -0.14
CA ASP A 14 -13.87 2.52 0.97
C ASP A 14 -12.37 2.51 1.33
N PHE A 15 -11.74 1.34 1.26
CA PHE A 15 -10.30 1.19 1.48
C PHE A 15 -9.48 1.95 0.45
N ILE A 16 -9.82 1.86 -0.84
CA ILE A 16 -9.13 2.57 -1.93
C ILE A 16 -9.28 4.08 -1.74
N GLU A 17 -10.49 4.57 -1.48
CA GLU A 17 -10.74 6.00 -1.27
C GLU A 17 -9.93 6.53 -0.08
N LEU A 18 -9.94 5.80 1.04
CA LEU A 18 -9.20 6.19 2.24
C LEU A 18 -7.68 6.14 2.02
N MET A 19 -7.18 5.16 1.28
CA MET A 19 -5.77 5.08 0.89
C MET A 19 -5.36 6.30 0.08
N GLN A 20 -6.12 6.62 -0.97
CA GLN A 20 -5.84 7.77 -1.84
C GLN A 20 -5.87 9.08 -1.04
N GLN A 21 -6.86 9.28 -0.17
CA GLN A 21 -6.94 10.47 0.67
C GLN A 21 -5.71 10.63 1.58
N ASN A 22 -5.26 9.55 2.22
CA ASN A 22 -4.17 9.62 3.19
C ASN A 22 -2.77 9.68 2.55
N CYS A 23 -2.61 9.11 1.35
CA CYS A 23 -1.32 9.12 0.65
C CYS A 23 -1.17 10.35 -0.26
N TYR A 24 -2.24 10.80 -0.94
CA TYR A 24 -2.11 11.82 -2.00
C TYR A 24 -2.02 13.25 -1.45
N GLN A 25 -2.24 13.43 -0.14
CA GLN A 25 -2.21 14.73 0.54
C GLN A 25 -0.93 14.95 1.38
N SER A 26 0.21 14.35 1.00
CA SER A 26 1.47 14.29 1.78
C SER A 26 1.37 13.33 2.97
N GLY A 27 1.32 12.03 2.67
CA GLY A 27 1.33 10.97 3.69
C GLY A 27 2.73 10.76 4.29
N LYS A 28 2.81 10.32 5.54
CA LYS A 28 4.08 9.84 6.12
C LYS A 28 4.42 8.45 5.60
N LYS A 29 5.70 8.07 5.52
CA LYS A 29 6.11 6.73 5.03
C LYS A 29 5.36 5.59 5.72
N GLU A 30 5.12 5.68 7.03
CA GLU A 30 4.43 4.63 7.79
C GLU A 30 2.99 4.41 7.32
N VAL A 31 2.36 5.46 6.77
CA VAL A 31 1.02 5.37 6.19
C VAL A 31 1.05 4.56 4.90
N TYR A 32 2.09 4.71 4.06
CA TYR A 32 2.26 3.92 2.85
C TYR A 32 2.46 2.44 3.16
N PHE A 33 3.35 2.12 4.12
CA PHE A 33 3.54 0.73 4.55
C PHE A 33 2.28 0.12 5.14
N LEU A 34 1.51 0.89 5.92
CA LEU A 34 0.24 0.44 6.46
C LEU A 34 -0.74 0.01 5.36
N TYR A 35 -0.83 0.76 4.25
CA TYR A 35 -1.69 0.41 3.13
C TYR A 35 -1.13 -0.73 2.27
N LEU A 36 0.19 -0.77 2.09
CA LEU A 36 0.88 -1.86 1.38
C LEU A 36 0.68 -3.21 2.08
N ASP A 37 0.84 -3.25 3.41
CA ASP A 37 0.61 -4.45 4.21
C ASP A 37 -0.83 -4.95 4.06
N GLU A 38 -1.81 -4.04 4.08
CA GLU A 38 -3.20 -4.43 3.90
C GLU A 38 -3.49 -4.90 2.48
N LEU A 39 -2.89 -4.30 1.44
CA LEU A 39 -2.97 -4.80 0.06
C LEU A 39 -2.41 -6.22 -0.05
N ASN A 40 -1.25 -6.47 0.55
CA ASN A 40 -0.63 -7.79 0.56
C ASN A 40 -1.50 -8.82 1.28
N MET A 41 -2.05 -8.46 2.44
CA MET A 41 -2.97 -9.35 3.17
C MET A 41 -4.24 -9.65 2.38
N ARG A 42 -4.85 -8.63 1.73
CA ARG A 42 -6.03 -8.82 0.87
C ARG A 42 -5.73 -9.71 -0.32
N ARG A 43 -4.51 -9.66 -0.85
CA ARG A 43 -4.07 -10.53 -1.93
C ARG A 43 -3.95 -11.98 -1.47
N ILE A 44 -3.30 -12.21 -0.33
CA ILE A 44 -3.18 -13.55 0.27
C ILE A 44 -4.57 -14.16 0.51
N GLU A 45 -5.55 -13.34 0.89
CA GLU A 45 -6.94 -13.76 1.13
C GLU A 45 -7.80 -13.82 -0.14
N SER A 46 -7.32 -13.29 -1.27
CA SER A 46 -8.08 -13.25 -2.52
C SER A 46 -8.00 -14.59 -3.25
N ILE A 47 -9.17 -15.14 -3.57
CA ILE A 47 -9.32 -16.40 -4.32
C ILE A 47 -9.56 -16.19 -5.82
N SER A 48 -9.65 -14.93 -6.27
CA SER A 48 -10.01 -14.60 -7.65
C SER A 48 -8.85 -13.94 -8.38
N GLU A 49 -8.60 -14.39 -9.61
CA GLU A 49 -7.55 -13.84 -10.47
C GLU A 49 -7.80 -12.35 -10.78
N GLY A 50 -9.05 -11.98 -11.12
CA GLY A 50 -9.43 -10.59 -11.34
C GLY A 50 -9.25 -9.68 -10.11
N GLY A 51 -9.51 -10.21 -8.91
CA GLY A 51 -9.22 -9.52 -7.66
C GLY A 51 -7.72 -9.30 -7.45
N ASN A 52 -6.89 -10.30 -7.77
CA ASN A 52 -5.44 -10.19 -7.69
C ASN A 52 -4.90 -9.13 -8.65
N TYR A 53 -5.37 -9.11 -9.91
CA TYR A 53 -5.01 -8.07 -10.87
C TYR A 53 -5.35 -6.67 -10.37
N LYS A 54 -6.54 -6.49 -9.75
CA LYS A 54 -6.93 -5.20 -9.19
C LYS A 54 -6.03 -4.78 -8.02
N LEU A 55 -5.69 -5.70 -7.12
CA LEU A 55 -4.80 -5.42 -5.99
C LEU A 55 -3.38 -5.09 -6.44
N GLN A 56 -2.88 -5.76 -7.47
CA GLN A 56 -1.58 -5.46 -8.06
C GLN A 56 -1.57 -4.07 -8.73
N ALA A 57 -2.64 -3.70 -9.45
CA ALA A 57 -2.78 -2.36 -10.02
C ALA A 57 -2.75 -1.28 -8.92
N LEU A 58 -3.49 -1.48 -7.83
CA LEU A 58 -3.49 -0.58 -6.67
C LEU A 58 -2.11 -0.48 -6.01
N GLY A 59 -1.38 -1.58 -5.92
CA GLY A 59 0.01 -1.57 -5.44
C GLY A 59 0.89 -0.67 -6.30
N ARG A 60 0.81 -0.80 -7.63
CA ARG A 60 1.57 0.04 -8.57
C ARG A 60 1.20 1.53 -8.44
N GLU A 61 -0.08 1.84 -8.26
CA GLU A 61 -0.53 3.22 -8.00
C GLU A 61 0.04 3.78 -6.69
N LEU A 62 0.05 2.95 -5.63
CA LEU A 62 0.63 3.32 -4.34
C LEU A 62 2.14 3.56 -4.44
N LEU A 63 2.87 2.70 -5.15
CA LEU A 63 4.30 2.88 -5.43
C LEU A 63 4.57 4.17 -6.20
N ALA A 64 3.79 4.44 -7.26
CA ALA A 64 3.97 5.65 -8.04
C ALA A 64 3.76 6.93 -7.21
N GLN A 65 2.84 6.91 -6.25
CA GLN A 65 2.69 8.04 -5.33
C GLN A 65 3.81 8.10 -4.30
N PHE A 66 4.26 6.96 -3.79
CA PHE A 66 5.37 6.88 -2.84
C PHE A 66 6.67 7.43 -3.43
N GLU A 67 6.98 7.08 -4.69
CA GLU A 67 8.13 7.62 -5.42
C GLU A 67 8.06 9.14 -5.59
N LYS A 68 6.87 9.71 -5.81
CA LYS A 68 6.71 11.17 -5.85
C LYS A 68 7.05 11.84 -4.53
N GLU A 69 6.71 11.23 -3.39
CA GLU A 69 7.08 11.78 -2.07
C GLU A 69 8.60 11.73 -1.87
N ILE A 70 9.27 10.65 -2.31
CA ILE A 70 10.74 10.53 -2.27
C ILE A 70 11.40 11.60 -3.16
N ASP A 71 10.88 11.80 -4.37
CA ASP A 71 11.40 12.81 -5.29
C ASP A 71 11.25 14.23 -4.73
N GLN A 72 10.14 14.50 -4.02
CA GLN A 72 9.88 15.78 -3.37
C GLN A 72 10.67 15.96 -2.06
N ASN A 73 10.96 14.88 -1.36
CA ASN A 73 11.69 14.88 -0.10
C ASN A 73 12.64 13.67 -0.03
N ARG A 74 13.93 13.91 -0.32
CA ARG A 74 14.95 12.84 -0.32
C ARG A 74 15.17 12.17 1.04
N ASP A 75 14.81 12.85 2.13
CA ASP A 75 14.90 12.31 3.49
C ASP A 75 13.60 11.61 3.93
N PHE A 76 12.64 11.42 3.01
CA PHE A 76 11.36 10.80 3.30
C PHE A 76 11.51 9.37 3.83
N ILE A 77 12.46 8.62 3.28
CA ILE A 77 12.70 7.23 3.66
C ILE A 77 14.15 6.81 3.43
N ALA A 78 14.65 5.83 4.20
CA ALA A 78 15.94 5.21 3.93
C ALA A 78 15.86 4.26 2.71
N GLU A 79 16.96 4.20 1.94
CA GLU A 79 17.07 3.35 0.75
C GLU A 79 16.73 1.88 1.00
N SER A 80 17.10 1.35 2.18
CA SER A 80 16.79 -0.04 2.56
C SER A 80 15.28 -0.29 2.68
N GLU A 81 14.55 0.67 3.24
CA GLU A 81 13.10 0.57 3.41
C GLU A 81 12.38 0.80 2.06
N GLU A 82 12.90 1.68 1.19
CA GLU A 82 12.40 1.82 -0.19
C GLU A 82 12.51 0.50 -0.96
N LEU A 83 13.66 -0.18 -0.88
CA LEU A 83 13.86 -1.47 -1.52
C LEU A 83 12.90 -2.54 -0.98
N GLU A 84 12.63 -2.53 0.32
CA GLU A 84 11.64 -3.42 0.94
C GLU A 84 10.24 -3.15 0.39
N PHE A 85 9.83 -1.88 0.33
CA PHE A 85 8.55 -1.46 -0.23
C PHE A 85 8.35 -2.00 -1.65
N ARG A 86 9.36 -1.81 -2.51
CA ARG A 86 9.34 -2.29 -3.91
C ARG A 86 9.22 -3.82 -4.00
N LYS A 87 9.96 -4.56 -3.17
CA LYS A 87 9.88 -6.03 -3.16
C LYS A 87 8.50 -6.55 -2.81
N ILE A 88 7.82 -5.92 -1.85
CA ILE A 88 6.45 -6.33 -1.48
C ILE A 88 5.50 -6.04 -2.65
N ILE A 89 5.65 -4.90 -3.33
CA ILE A 89 4.85 -4.56 -4.53
C ILE A 89 5.06 -5.57 -5.65
N GLU A 90 6.29 -6.00 -5.91
CA GLU A 90 6.60 -7.02 -6.92
C GLU A 90 6.01 -8.40 -6.56
N ALA A 91 5.86 -8.67 -5.27
CA ALA A 91 5.27 -9.89 -4.76
C ALA A 91 3.73 -9.87 -4.73
N LEU A 92 3.09 -8.72 -5.00
CA LEU A 92 1.64 -8.64 -5.22
C LEU A 92 1.27 -9.30 -6.56
#